data_AF-A0A455UB48-F1
#
_entry.id   AF-A0A455UB48-F1
#
_cell.length_a   1.000
_cell.length_b   1.000
_cell.length_c   1.000
_cell.angle_alpha   90.00
_cell.angle_beta   90.00
_cell.angle_gamma   90.00
#
_symmetry.space_group_name_H-M   'P 1'
#
loop_
_entity.id
_entity.type
_entity.pdbx_description
1 polymer ?
#
loop_
_entity_poly.entity_id
_entity_poly.type
_entity_poly.pdbx_seq_one_letter_code
_entity_poly.pdbx_strand_id
1 'polypeptide(L)' 'MEVQHGNFDPIVPESLGRSGADRLKAMGYAVNYRQYPMAHALCPQQINDIGKWLSTRLS' A
#
# COMPACT_ATOMS: atom_id res chain seq x y z
N MET A 1 6.04 -0.07 -8.05
CA MET A 1 5.63 -0.85 -6.87
C MET A 1 4.46 -0.15 -6.20
N GLU A 2 3.45 -0.91 -5.78
CA GLU A 2 2.31 -0.40 -5.01
C GLU A 2 2.39 -0.96 -3.60
N VAL A 3 2.29 -0.08 -2.61
CA VAL A 3 2.27 -0.43 -1.18
C VAL A 3 1.04 0.21 -0.57
N GLN A 4 0.26 -0.56 0.17
CA GLN A 4 -1.03 -0.15 0.69
C GLN A 4 -1.16 -0.61 2.14
N HIS A 5 -1.66 0.25 3.05
CA HIS A 5 -1.76 -0.05 4.48
C HIS A 5 -2.99 0.59 5.12
N GLY A 6 -3.54 -0.03 6.16
CA GLY A 6 -4.44 0.64 7.11
C GLY A 6 -3.67 1.50 8.11
N ASN A 7 -4.03 2.77 8.28
CA ASN A 7 -3.35 3.66 9.23
C ASN A 7 -3.76 3.45 10.71
N PHE A 8 -4.75 2.58 10.96
CA PHE A 8 -5.16 2.15 12.30
C PHE A 8 -4.83 0.67 12.55
N ASP A 9 -3.92 0.07 11.77
CA ASP A 9 -3.52 -1.32 11.91
C ASP A 9 -2.84 -1.58 13.28
N PRO A 10 -3.47 -2.36 14.18
CA PRO A 10 -2.91 -2.64 15.49
C PRO A 10 -1.97 -3.84 15.49
N ILE A 11 -1.89 -4.60 14.40
CA ILE A 11 -1.12 -5.85 14.28
C ILE A 11 0.24 -5.56 13.64
N VAL A 12 0.24 -4.81 12.54
CA VAL A 12 1.44 -4.34 11.85
C VAL A 12 1.35 -2.83 11.73
N PRO A 13 1.97 -2.06 12.65
CA PRO A 13 1.91 -0.61 12.62
C PRO A 13 2.28 -0.03 11.25
N GLU A 14 1.52 0.98 10.80
CA GLU A 14 1.70 1.61 9.49
C GLU A 14 3.15 2.10 9.25
N SER A 15 3.85 2.50 10.32
CA SER A 15 5.25 2.91 10.29
C SER A 15 6.19 1.84 9.71
N LEU A 16 5.91 0.56 9.92
CA LEU A 16 6.66 -0.54 9.32
C LEU A 16 6.40 -0.65 7.82
N GLY A 17 5.17 -0.45 7.39
CA GLY A 17 4.81 -0.37 5.96
C GLY A 17 5.49 0.81 5.26
N ARG A 18 5.51 2.00 5.90
CA ARG A 18 6.22 3.18 5.40
C ARG A 18 7.73 2.93 5.30
N SER A 19 8.33 2.35 6.34
CA SER A 19 9.75 1.98 6.34
C SER A 19 10.11 1.03 5.18
N GLY A 20 9.29 0.01 4.93
CA GLY A 20 9.46 -0.87 3.77
C GLY A 20 9.37 -0.12 2.44
N ALA A 21 8.39 0.78 2.29
CA ALA A 21 8.23 1.60 1.10
C ALA A 21 9.44 2.53 0.88
N ASP A 22 9.97 3.15 1.93
CA ASP A 22 11.13 4.02 1.84
C ASP A 22 12.41 3.25 1.50
N ARG A 23 12.55 2.01 1.99
CA ARG A 23 13.64 1.11 1.57
C ARG A 23 13.56 0.76 0.09
N LEU A 24 12.36 0.48 -0.43
CA LEU A 24 12.16 0.24 -1.86
C LEU A 24 12.51 1.49 -2.69
N LYS A 25 12.13 2.69 -2.25
CA LYS A 25 12.53 3.95 -2.90
C LYS A 25 14.05 4.13 -2.90
N ALA A 26 14.72 3.84 -1.78
CA ALA A 26 16.17 3.93 -1.65
C ALA A 26 16.91 2.95 -2.60
N MET A 27 16.27 1.84 -2.95
CA MET A 27 16.77 0.88 -3.96
C MET A 27 16.50 1.33 -5.41
N GLY A 28 15.89 2.50 -5.62
CA GLY A 28 15.60 3.05 -6.95
C GLY A 28 14.26 2.61 -7.56
N TYR A 29 13.41 1.93 -6.81
CA TYR A 29 12.07 1.57 -7.31
C TYR A 29 11.12 2.76 -7.25
N ALA A 30 10.31 2.93 -8.30
CA ALA A 30 9.15 3.81 -8.25
C ALA A 30 8.09 3.19 -7.32
N VAL A 31 7.86 3.80 -6.16
CA VAL A 31 6.90 3.32 -5.15
C VAL A 31 5.74 4.29 -5.02
N ASN A 32 4.53 3.79 -5.20
CA ASN A 32 3.31 4.47 -4.81
C ASN A 32 2.81 3.90 -3.48
N TYR A 33 2.67 4.76 -2.47
CA TYR A 33 2.21 4.38 -1.13
C TYR A 33 0.82 4.96 -0.88
N ARG A 34 -0.14 4.11 -0.51
CA ARG A 34 -1.50 4.53 -0.15
C ARG A 34 -1.82 4.06 1.26
N GLN A 35 -2.57 4.89 1.98
CA GLN A 35 -3.09 4.54 3.29
C GLN A 35 -4.60 4.70 3.33
N TYR A 36 -5.26 3.92 4.17
CA TYR A 36 -6.72 3.94 4.31
C TYR A 36 -7.09 4.00 5.80
N PRO A 37 -8.19 4.70 6.17
CA PRO A 37 -8.70 4.75 7.54
C PRO A 37 -9.31 3.40 7.95
N MET A 38 -8.46 2.41 8.21
CA MET A 38 -8.85 1.05 8.56
C MET A 38 -7.74 0.36 9.39
N ALA A 39 -8.11 -0.71 10.08
CA ALA A 39 -7.21 -1.58 10.82
C ALA A 39 -6.47 -2.58 9.89
N HIS A 40 -6.14 -3.77 10.39
CA HIS A 40 -5.56 -4.87 9.60
C HIS A 40 -6.63 -5.56 8.72
N ALA A 41 -7.08 -4.89 7.67
CA ALA A 41 -8.17 -5.35 6.81
C ALA A 41 -8.06 -4.77 5.38
N LEU A 42 -9.01 -5.13 4.50
CA LEU A 42 -9.23 -4.48 3.21
C LEU A 42 -10.53 -3.68 3.21
N CYS A 43 -10.53 -2.51 2.58
CA CYS A 43 -11.74 -1.70 2.37
C CYS A 43 -12.13 -1.61 0.88
N PRO A 44 -13.39 -1.24 0.55
CA PRO A 44 -13.82 -1.13 -0.85
C PRO A 44 -12.96 -0.18 -1.71
N GLN A 45 -12.51 0.93 -1.12
CA GLN A 45 -11.62 1.87 -1.82
C GLN A 45 -10.28 1.22 -2.20
N GLN A 46 -9.69 0.46 -1.28
CA GLN A 46 -8.45 -0.26 -1.51
C GLN A 46 -8.59 -1.33 -2.60
N ILE A 47 -9.69 -2.09 -2.57
CA ILE A 47 -9.98 -3.11 -3.59
C ILE A 47 -10.05 -2.48 -4.99
N ASN A 48 -10.69 -1.31 -5.13
CA ASN A 48 -10.74 -0.59 -6.39
C ASN A 48 -9.35 -0.12 -6.86
N ASP A 49 -8.51 0.38 -5.96
CA ASP A 49 -7.16 0.83 -6.29
C ASP A 49 -6.24 -0.34 -6.69
N ILE A 50 -6.37 -1.51 -6.05
CA ILE A 50 -5.72 -2.76 -6.47
C ILE A 50 -6.17 -3.16 -7.87
N GLY A 51 -7.49 -3.13 -8.13
CA GLY A 51 -8.05 -3.45 -9.44
C GLY A 51 -7.46 -2.56 -10.55
N LYS A 52 -7.45 -1.24 -10.35
CA LYS A 52 -6.84 -0.29 -11.29
C LYS A 52 -5.35 -0.60 -11.51
N TRP A 53 -4.61 -0.85 -10.42
CA TRP A 53 -3.18 -1.15 -10.49
C TRP A 53 -2.88 -2.39 -11.34
N LEU A 54 -3.66 -3.45 -11.16
CA LEU A 54 -3.57 -4.69 -11.93
C LEU A 54 -3.92 -4.44 -13.40
N SER A 55 -5.04 -3.77 -13.66
CA SER A 55 -5.49 -3.47 -15.02
C SER A 55 -4.44 -2.69 -15.81
N THR A 56 -3.78 -1.68 -15.22
CA THR A 56 -2.73 -0.92 -15.93
C THR A 56 -1.50 -1.75 -16.33
N ARG A 57 -1.31 -2.95 -15.76
CA ARG A 57 -0.10 -3.77 -15.96
C ARG A 57 -0.33 -5.05 -16.75
N LEU A 58 -1.55 -5.55 -16.70
CA LEU A 58 -1.93 -6.85 -17.27
C LEU A 58 -2.85 -6.70 -18.48
N SER A 59 -3.22 -5.48 -18.85
CA SER A 59 -3.93 -5.16 -20.10
C SER A 59 -2.98 -5.10 -21.29
#